data_AF-A0A356NDG5-F1
#
_entry.id   AF-A0A356NDG5-F1
#
_cell.length_a   1.000
_cell.length_b   1.000
_cell.length_c   1.000
_cell.angle_alpha   90.00
_cell.angle_beta   90.00
_cell.angle_gamma   90.00
#
_symmetry.space_group_name_H-M   'P 1'
#
loop_
_entity.id
_entity.type
_entity.pdbx_description
1 polymer ?
#
loop_
_entity_poly.entity_id
_entity_poly.type
_entity_poly.pdbx_seq_one_letter_code
_entity_poly.pdbx_strand_id
1 'polypeptide(L)'
;MSLTRTGVPDNHHRQQAVLLAHRYGLNLDEDEQEELVWIIEAMGLEEAEAECARSRAMLIRSGQLDPDGGANDESPEHPEL
;
A
#
# COMPACT_ATOMS: atom_id res chain seq x y z
N MET A 1 21.25 30.47 0.27
CA MET A 1 20.25 29.51 0.78
C MET A 1 19.82 28.66 -0.40
N SER A 2 20.39 27.47 -0.54
CA SER A 2 20.12 26.58 -1.68
C SER A 2 19.36 25.36 -1.15
N LEU A 3 18.02 25.46 -1.14
CA LEU A 3 17.14 24.32 -0.91
C LEU A 3 16.78 23.71 -2.27
N THR A 4 17.76 23.12 -2.94
CA THR A 4 17.50 22.20 -4.06
C THR A 4 17.58 20.79 -3.50
N ARG A 5 16.57 20.38 -2.73
CA ARG A 5 16.31 18.97 -2.49
C ARG A 5 15.38 18.49 -3.61
N THR A 6 15.90 18.43 -4.83
CA THR A 6 15.46 17.48 -5.84
C THR A 6 16.28 16.22 -5.63
N GLY A 7 16.03 15.54 -4.50
CA GLY A 7 16.52 14.18 -4.32
C GLY A 7 15.56 13.29 -5.09
N VAL A 8 16.07 12.53 -6.04
CA VAL A 8 15.40 11.29 -6.46
C VAL A 8 14.98 10.59 -5.17
N PRO A 9 13.70 10.22 -4.98
CA PRO A 9 13.29 9.54 -3.75
C PRO A 9 14.24 8.37 -3.54
N ASP A 10 14.77 8.26 -2.32
CA ASP A 10 15.80 7.26 -2.04
C ASP A 10 15.22 5.91 -2.47
N ASN A 11 15.95 5.14 -3.30
CA ASN A 11 15.45 3.86 -3.81
C ASN A 11 14.99 2.96 -2.65
N HIS A 12 15.54 3.17 -1.45
CA HIS A 12 15.09 2.55 -0.22
C HIS A 12 13.62 2.88 0.13
N HIS A 13 13.22 4.16 0.12
CA HIS A 13 11.84 4.56 0.45
C HIS A 13 10.85 4.08 -0.60
N ARG A 14 11.21 4.11 -1.89
CA ARG A 14 10.42 3.50 -2.97
C ARG A 14 10.20 2.00 -2.72
N GLN A 15 11.26 1.28 -2.38
CA GLN A 15 11.14 -0.15 -2.09
C GLN A 15 10.30 -0.42 -0.82
N GLN A 16 10.44 0.42 0.22
CA GLN A 16 9.63 0.34 1.43
C GLN A 16 8.15 0.58 1.16
N ALA A 17 7.80 1.60 0.37
CA ALA A 17 6.42 1.91 -0.01
C ALA A 17 5.77 0.72 -0.75
N VAL A 18 6.48 0.13 -1.72
CA VAL A 18 5.99 -1.04 -2.47
C VAL A 18 5.76 -2.24 -1.55
N LEU A 19 6.74 -2.59 -0.71
CA LEU A 19 6.61 -3.70 0.23
C LEU A 19 5.48 -3.48 1.23
N LEU A 20 5.30 -2.24 1.68
CA LEU A 20 4.26 -1.87 2.61
C LEU A 20 2.87 -2.00 1.96
N ALA A 21 2.68 -1.47 0.76
CA ALA A 21 1.43 -1.61 0.01
C ALA A 21 1.05 -3.09 -0.17
N HIS A 22 2.00 -3.92 -0.60
CA HIS A 22 1.79 -5.37 -0.74
C HIS A 22 1.42 -6.05 0.59
N ARG A 23 2.07 -5.68 1.69
CA ARG A 23 1.76 -6.23 3.03
C ARG A 23 0.33 -5.93 3.46
N TYR A 24 -0.22 -4.78 3.08
CA TYR A 24 -1.59 -4.39 3.36
C TYR A 24 -2.59 -4.85 2.28
N GLY A 25 -2.11 -5.52 1.22
CA GLY A 25 -2.96 -5.94 0.10
C GLY A 25 -3.50 -4.76 -0.72
N LEU A 26 -2.80 -3.63 -0.70
CA LEU A 26 -3.18 -2.44 -1.45
C LEU A 26 -2.55 -2.50 -2.84
N ASN A 27 -3.40 -2.34 -3.87
CA ASN A 27 -2.95 -2.17 -5.24
C ASN A 27 -2.92 -0.68 -5.56
N LEU A 28 -1.79 -0.04 -5.28
CA LEU A 28 -1.59 1.40 -5.45
C LEU A 28 -1.08 1.72 -6.86
N ASP A 29 -1.68 2.71 -7.49
CA ASP A 29 -1.21 3.31 -8.75
C ASP A 29 0.11 4.09 -8.53
N GLU A 30 0.74 4.55 -9.62
CA GLU A 30 2.04 5.24 -9.56
C GLU A 30 1.99 6.51 -8.69
N ASP A 31 0.93 7.31 -8.82
CA ASP A 31 0.72 8.52 -8.02
C ASP A 31 0.53 8.19 -6.52
N GLU A 32 -0.24 7.15 -6.21
CA GLU A 32 -0.50 6.72 -4.83
C GLU A 32 0.76 6.12 -4.18
N GLN A 33 1.60 5.42 -4.97
CA GLN A 33 2.91 4.98 -4.50
C GLN A 33 3.84 6.15 -4.25
N GLU A 34 3.84 7.16 -5.12
CA GLU A 34 4.66 8.36 -4.93
C GLU A 34 4.24 9.13 -3.68
N GLU A 35 2.93 9.22 -3.41
CA GLU A 35 2.40 9.79 -2.17
C GLU A 35 2.89 8.99 -0.94
N LEU A 36 2.81 7.66 -0.99
CA LEU A 36 3.29 6.82 0.11
C LEU A 36 4.80 6.98 0.35
N VAL A 37 5.59 7.10 -0.72
CA VAL A 37 7.02 7.40 -0.63
C VAL A 37 7.27 8.75 0.02
N TRP A 38 6.50 9.77 -0.37
CA TRP A 38 6.59 11.09 0.23
C TRP A 38 6.23 11.05 1.72
N ILE A 39 5.22 10.27 2.12
CA ILE A 39 4.86 10.06 3.53
C ILE A 39 6.03 9.43 4.30
N ILE A 40 6.67 8.39 3.76
CA ILE A 40 7.83 7.76 4.39
C ILE A 40 8.99 8.77 4.53
N GLU A 41 9.23 9.59 3.51
CA GLU A 41 10.30 10.59 3.52
C GLU A 41 10.05 11.76 4.47
N ALA A 42 8.81 12.22 4.56
CA ALA A 42 8.43 13.41 5.32
C ALA A 42 8.11 13.09 6.78
N MET A 43 7.45 11.96 7.04
CA MET A 43 6.87 11.60 8.34
C MET A 43 7.42 10.29 8.91
N GLY A 44 7.98 9.43 8.05
CA GLY A 44 8.58 8.16 8.45
C GLY A 44 7.69 6.95 8.20
N LEU A 45 8.26 5.77 8.43
CA LEU A 45 7.59 4.49 8.12
C LEU A 45 6.33 4.26 8.96
N GLU A 46 6.32 4.69 10.23
CA GLU A 46 5.17 4.48 11.13
C GLU A 46 3.90 5.20 10.62
N GLU A 47 4.04 6.43 10.14
CA GLU A 47 2.91 7.18 9.56
C GLU A 47 2.45 6.54 8.25
N ALA A 48 3.38 6.05 7.43
CA ALA A 48 3.05 5.31 6.21
C ALA A 48 2.27 4.02 6.52
N GLU A 49 2.68 3.27 7.56
CA GLU A 49 1.94 2.08 8.01
C GLU A 49 0.53 2.43 8.47
N ALA A 50 0.38 3.55 9.20
CA ALA A 50 -0.92 4.04 9.66
C ALA A 50 -1.82 4.46 8.49
N GLU A 51 -1.26 5.08 7.45
CA GLU A 51 -2.03 5.45 6.25
C GLU A 51 -2.43 4.22 5.44
N CYS A 52 -1.54 3.25 5.22
CA CYS A 52 -1.90 1.98 4.57
C CYS A 52 -2.99 1.23 5.34
N ALA A 53 -2.93 1.22 6.68
CA ALA A 53 -3.97 0.63 7.51
C ALA A 53 -5.33 1.32 7.32
N ARG A 54 -5.34 2.65 7.26
CA ARG A 54 -6.54 3.46 7.03
C ARG A 54 -7.12 3.21 5.64
N SER A 55 -6.29 3.26 4.59
CA SER A 55 -6.70 2.99 3.21
C SER A 55 -7.29 1.60 3.08
N ARG A 56 -6.65 0.58 3.65
CA ARG A 56 -7.20 -0.79 3.67
C ARG A 56 -8.55 -0.87 4.37
N ALA A 57 -8.69 -0.25 5.55
CA ALA A 57 -9.95 -0.23 6.28
C ALA A 57 -11.06 0.48 5.50
N MET A 58 -10.73 1.56 4.80
CA MET A 58 -11.67 2.29 3.95
C MET A 58 -12.14 1.46 2.75
N LEU A 59 -11.23 0.73 2.10
CA LEU A 59 -11.57 -0.15 0.98
C LEU A 59 -12.42 -1.34 1.43
N ILE A 60 -12.12 -1.94 2.59
CA ILE A 60 -12.98 -2.97 3.20
C ILE A 60 -14.37 -2.42 3.49
N ARG A 61 -14.45 -1.25 4.11
CA ARG A 61 -15.73 -0.59 4.41
C ARG A 61 -16.54 -0.27 3.15
N SER A 62 -15.85 0.02 2.05
CA SER A 62 -16.47 0.32 0.75
C SER A 62 -16.83 -0.93 -0.04
N GLY A 63 -16.49 -2.13 0.46
CA GLY A 63 -16.71 -3.40 -0.23
C GLY A 63 -15.77 -3.62 -1.43
N GLN A 64 -14.70 -2.84 -1.54
CA GLN A 64 -13.72 -2.93 -2.64
C GLN A 64 -12.56 -3.87 -2.32
N LEU A 65 -12.42 -4.28 -1.06
CA LEU A 65 -11.40 -5.22 -0.59
C LEU A 65 -12.00 -6.15 0.45
N ASP A 66 -11.66 -7.42 0.37
CA ASP A 66 -12.05 -8.38 1.39
C ASP A 66 -11.15 -8.24 2.64
N PRO A 67 -11.74 -8.30 3.84
CA PRO A 67 -10.99 -8.21 5.09
C PRO A 67 -10.08 -9.42 5.32
N ASP A 68 -10.42 -10.55 4.70
CA ASP A 68 -9.61 -11.77 4.63
C ASP A 68 -8.67 -11.59 3.43
N GLY A 69 -7.46 -11.09 3.67
CA GLY A 69 -6.50 -10.75 2.61
C GLY A 69 -6.29 -11.95 1.70
N GLY A 70 -6.87 -11.90 0.49
CA GLY A 70 -7.01 -13.02 -0.41
C GLY A 70 -5.69 -13.60 -0.89
N ALA A 71 -5.13 -14.50 -0.09
CA ALA A 71 -4.37 -15.64 -0.57
C ALA A 71 -5.28 -16.87 -0.47
N ASN A 72 -6.40 -16.87 -1.20
CA ASN A 72 -7.19 -18.07 -1.45
C ASN A 72 -7.60 -18.07 -2.92
N ASP A 73 -6.60 -18.33 -3.76
CA ASP A 73 -6.82 -19.11 -4.98
C ASP A 73 -7.26 -20.51 -4.53
N GLU A 74 -8.55 -20.68 -4.25
CA GLU A 74 -9.16 -22.00 -4.17
C GLU A 74 -10.59 -21.89 -4.68
N SER A 75 -10.73 -21.96 -6.01
CA SER A 75 -11.90 -22.62 -6.58
C SER A 75 -11.67 -24.13 -6.49
N PRO A 76 -12.45 -24.86 -5.68
CA PRO A 76 -12.81 -26.22 -6.03
C PRO A 76 -14.29 -26.22 -6.40
N GLU A 77 -14.49 -26.36 -7.70
CA GLU A 77 -15.58 -27.00 -8.42
C GLU A 77 -16.75 -27.51 -7.56
N HIS A 78 -17.95 -27.00 -7.88
CA HIS A 78 -19.21 -27.64 -7.51
C HIS A 78 -19.21 -29.12 -7.93
N PRO A 79 -19.65 -30.05 -7.05
CA PRO A 79 -20.46 -31.17 -7.50
C PRO A 79 -21.86 -30.98 -6.91
N GLU A 80 -22.81 -30.60 -7.77
CA GLU A 80 -24.21 -30.88 -7.48
C GLU A 80 -24.39 -32.41 -7.44
N LEU A 81 -24.91 -32.92 -6.33
CA LEU A 81 -25.50 -34.26 -6.20
C LEU A 81 -26.99 -34.11 -5.88
#